data_AF-A0A814B1I9-F1
#
_entry.id   AF-A0A814B1I9-F1
#
_cell.length_a   1.000
_cell.length_b   1.000
_cell.length_c   1.000
_cell.angle_alpha   90.00
_cell.angle_beta   90.00
_cell.angle_gamma   90.00
#
_symmetry.space_group_name_H-M   'P 1'
#
loop_
_entity.id
_entity.type
_entity.pdbx_description
1 polymer ?
#
loop_
_entity_poly.entity_id
_entity_poly.type
_entity_poly.pdbx_seq_one_letter_code
_entity_poly.pdbx_strand_id
1 'polypeptide(L)'
;MINRLQRGRTTPLNSTSGGATATASPSTSLHLSAQESDQAFLERLRVKEIISDAILNVARCKPDDPIDFLYNYFDAQCQTKPFDRVLTRLRLADPKHSSFELLLTELYQSLTNVTTDVVLNGDLYNKLIGNLANTITINEHRLSLLANIHLRPNDPVSLNVFSHGIRAILLYKGWYFEGQ
;
A
#
# COMPACT_ATOMS: atom_id res chain seq x y z
N MET A 1 -57.38 5.04 -12.70
CA MET A 1 -57.47 4.79 -11.25
C MET A 1 -56.38 5.62 -10.59
N ILE A 2 -56.67 6.81 -10.04
CA ILE A 2 -57.16 7.04 -8.65
C ILE A 2 -56.07 6.58 -7.66
N ASN A 3 -55.42 7.35 -6.78
CA ASN A 3 -55.65 8.69 -6.23
C ASN A 3 -54.43 9.10 -5.34
N ARG A 4 -54.25 10.42 -5.15
CA ARG A 4 -53.94 11.15 -3.89
C ARG A 4 -52.62 10.85 -3.14
N LEU A 5 -51.75 11.85 -2.95
CA LEU A 5 -51.82 12.95 -1.95
C LEU A 5 -51.89 12.44 -0.50
N GLN A 6 -50.94 12.83 0.35
CA GLN A 6 -51.09 13.89 1.37
C GLN A 6 -49.86 13.97 2.30
N ARG A 7 -49.33 15.19 2.51
CA ARG A 7 -49.27 15.96 3.78
C ARG A 7 -48.47 15.26 4.89
N GLY A 8 -47.42 15.82 5.47
CA GLY A 8 -47.27 17.18 5.96
C GLY A 8 -47.23 17.12 7.49
N ARG A 9 -46.17 17.64 8.12
CA ARG A 9 -46.24 18.09 9.52
C ARG A 9 -45.15 19.12 9.83
N THR A 10 -45.63 20.31 10.16
CA THR A 10 -44.94 21.49 10.65
C THR A 10 -45.05 21.59 12.17
N THR A 11 -44.11 22.34 12.76
CA THR A 11 -44.17 23.15 14.00
C THR A 11 -44.14 22.44 15.38
N PRO A 12 -43.68 23.10 16.48
CA PRO A 12 -43.47 24.55 16.66
C PRO A 12 -42.14 25.02 17.29
N LEU A 13 -41.98 26.35 17.23
CA LEU A 13 -41.10 27.23 18.01
C LEU A 13 -41.24 27.02 19.52
N ASN A 14 -40.12 27.12 20.25
CA ASN A 14 -40.13 27.45 21.67
C ASN A 14 -39.26 28.68 21.93
N SER A 15 -39.92 29.76 22.32
CA SER A 15 -39.38 31.00 22.85
C SER A 15 -39.41 30.93 24.37
N THR A 16 -38.26 31.07 25.03
CA THR A 16 -38.19 31.37 26.46
C THR A 16 -37.17 32.45 26.70
N SER A 17 -37.66 33.56 27.23
CA SER A 17 -36.97 34.76 27.65
C SER A 17 -36.45 34.66 29.08
N GLY A 18 -35.29 35.28 29.32
CA GLY A 18 -35.01 35.97 30.59
C GLY A 18 -34.02 35.28 31.54
N GLY A 19 -32.95 35.99 31.90
CA GLY A 19 -32.12 35.64 33.06
C GLY A 19 -30.66 36.08 32.96
N ALA A 20 -30.41 37.38 33.12
CA ALA A 20 -29.06 37.91 33.32
C ALA A 20 -28.49 37.40 34.65
N THR A 21 -27.41 36.63 34.60
CA THR A 21 -26.46 36.48 35.72
C THR A 21 -25.05 36.40 35.15
N ALA A 22 -24.24 37.40 35.53
CA ALA A 22 -22.83 37.45 35.24
C ALA A 22 -22.12 36.30 35.97
N THR A 23 -21.49 35.40 35.22
CA THR A 23 -20.46 34.50 35.75
C THR A 23 -19.42 34.24 34.66
N ALA A 24 -18.21 34.67 34.97
CA ALA A 24 -16.91 34.22 34.49
C ALA A 24 -16.82 33.77 33.03
N SER A 25 -16.18 34.61 32.22
CA SER A 25 -15.51 34.21 30.98
C SER A 25 -14.74 32.90 31.20
N PRO A 26 -14.95 31.86 30.38
CA PRO A 26 -14.00 30.78 30.31
C PRO A 26 -12.75 31.38 29.68
N SER A 27 -11.71 31.52 30.50
CA SER A 27 -10.36 31.69 29.98
C SER A 27 -10.10 30.50 29.07
N THR A 28 -10.28 30.70 27.77
CA THR A 28 -9.67 29.88 26.74
C THR A 28 -8.18 29.97 27.00
N SER A 29 -7.69 29.02 27.79
CA SER A 29 -6.28 28.70 27.88
C SER A 29 -5.81 28.58 26.45
N LEU A 30 -4.97 29.54 26.05
CA LEU A 30 -4.16 29.47 24.85
C LEU A 30 -3.42 28.14 24.93
N HIS A 31 -3.97 27.13 24.25
CA HIS A 31 -3.30 25.90 23.97
C HIS A 31 -2.19 26.27 22.97
N LEU A 32 -1.09 26.80 23.50
CA LEU A 32 0.21 26.77 22.87
C LEU A 32 0.45 25.30 22.54
N SER A 33 0.10 24.90 21.32
CA SER A 33 0.66 23.71 20.71
C SER A 33 2.16 23.92 20.77
N ALA A 34 2.83 23.26 21.72
CA ALA A 34 4.29 23.23 21.74
C ALA A 34 4.71 22.81 20.34
N GLN A 35 5.35 23.74 19.62
CA GLN A 35 5.80 23.51 18.26
C GLN A 35 6.79 22.34 18.34
N GLU A 36 6.42 21.22 17.73
CA GLU A 36 7.28 20.04 17.64
C GLU A 36 8.62 20.49 17.02
N SER A 37 9.74 20.09 17.60
CA SER A 37 11.04 20.38 17.02
C SER A 37 11.21 19.60 15.72
N ASP A 38 11.94 20.16 14.74
CA ASP A 38 12.21 19.48 13.47
C ASP A 38 12.82 18.09 13.68
N GLN A 39 13.68 17.94 14.70
CA GLN A 39 14.24 16.64 15.06
C GLN A 39 13.16 15.65 15.52
N ALA A 40 12.27 16.06 16.43
CA ALA A 40 11.18 15.20 16.91
C ALA A 40 10.22 14.82 15.76
N PHE A 41 9.94 15.77 14.87
CA PHE A 41 9.16 15.53 13.65
C PHE A 41 9.81 14.46 12.74
N LEU A 42 11.12 14.57 12.48
CA LEU A 42 11.86 13.64 11.63
C LEU A 42 11.98 12.24 12.27
N GLU A 43 12.19 12.17 13.58
CA GLU A 43 12.23 10.91 14.33
C GLU A 43 10.86 10.23 14.34
N ARG A 44 9.78 10.99 14.56
CA ARG A 44 8.40 10.48 14.50
C ARG A 44 8.06 9.91 13.13
N LEU A 45 8.54 10.54 12.06
CA LEU A 45 8.35 10.07 10.69
C LEU A 45 9.33 8.96 10.28
N ARG A 46 10.28 8.57 11.13
CA ARG A 46 11.28 7.53 10.85
C ARG A 46 12.06 7.80 9.56
N VAL A 47 12.36 9.07 9.30
CA VAL A 47 13.03 9.49 8.05
C VAL A 47 14.41 8.83 7.92
N LYS A 48 15.12 8.68 9.04
CA LYS A 48 16.43 8.03 9.08
C LYS A 48 16.37 6.59 8.59
N GLU A 49 15.39 5.82 9.04
CA GLU A 49 15.18 4.43 8.65
C GLU A 49 14.85 4.33 7.17
N ILE A 50 13.96 5.21 6.67
CA ILE A 50 13.55 5.24 5.26
C ILE A 50 14.76 5.55 4.35
N ILE A 51 15.57 6.55 4.72
CA ILE A 51 16.78 6.92 3.96
C ILE A 51 17.81 5.78 4.01
N SER A 52 18.01 5.17 5.18
CA SER A 52 18.96 4.06 5.33
C SER A 52 18.53 2.86 4.47
N ASP A 53 17.24 2.53 4.45
CA ASP A 53 16.71 1.47 3.60
C ASP A 53 16.85 1.82 2.11
N ALA A 54 16.60 3.07 1.71
CA ALA A 54 16.78 3.52 0.33
C ALA A 54 18.22 3.29 -0.15
N ILE A 55 19.21 3.71 0.66
CA ILE A 55 20.65 3.53 0.37
C ILE A 55 21.01 2.05 0.29
N LEU A 56 20.50 1.23 1.21
CA LEU A 56 20.73 -0.22 1.19
C LEU A 56 20.14 -0.87 -0.06
N ASN A 57 18.95 -0.45 -0.50
CA ASN A 57 18.34 -0.98 -1.71
C ASN A 57 19.12 -0.56 -2.98
N VAL A 58 19.64 0.67 -3.06
CA VAL A 58 20.53 1.07 -4.18
C VAL A 58 21.80 0.22 -4.18
N ALA A 59 22.43 0.03 -3.02
CA ALA A 59 23.65 -0.78 -2.91
C ALA A 59 23.43 -2.26 -3.27
N ARG A 60 22.26 -2.81 -2.92
CA ARG A 60 21.88 -4.21 -3.21
C ARG A 60 21.50 -4.40 -4.66
N CYS A 61 20.60 -3.57 -5.19
CA CYS A 61 20.02 -3.76 -6.51
C CYS A 61 20.93 -3.24 -7.63
N LYS A 62 21.86 -2.33 -7.33
CA LYS A 62 22.77 -1.68 -8.30
C LYS A 62 22.03 -1.26 -9.58
N PRO A 63 20.99 -0.43 -9.47
CA PRO A 63 20.20 -0.02 -10.63
C PRO A 63 21.07 0.74 -11.63
N ASP A 64 20.79 0.57 -12.92
CA ASP A 64 21.48 1.31 -14.00
C ASP A 64 21.25 2.82 -13.90
N ASP A 65 20.06 3.24 -13.45
CA ASP A 65 19.73 4.61 -13.09
C ASP A 65 19.36 4.71 -11.59
N PRO A 66 20.31 5.10 -10.71
CA PRO A 66 20.05 5.21 -9.28
C PRO A 66 19.14 6.39 -8.91
N ILE A 67 19.04 7.43 -9.75
CA ILE A 67 18.20 8.58 -9.46
C ILE A 67 16.74 8.23 -9.73
N ASP A 68 16.45 7.63 -10.89
CA ASP A 68 15.10 7.14 -11.20
C ASP A 68 14.65 6.05 -10.22
N PHE A 69 15.57 5.15 -9.82
CA PHE A 69 15.29 4.18 -8.76
C PHE A 69 14.87 4.85 -7.44
N LEU A 70 15.64 5.84 -6.97
CA LEU A 70 15.33 6.54 -5.72
C LEU A 70 14.02 7.33 -5.81
N TYR A 71 13.74 7.94 -6.95
CA TYR A 71 12.46 8.61 -7.21
C TYR A 71 11.29 7.64 -7.03
N ASN A 72 11.34 6.50 -7.72
CA ASN A 72 10.30 5.47 -7.64
C ASN A 72 10.21 4.86 -6.22
N TYR A 73 11.34 4.69 -5.54
CA TYR A 73 11.38 4.20 -4.16
C TYR A 73 10.69 5.17 -3.20
N PHE A 74 11.04 6.46 -3.22
CA PHE A 74 10.43 7.44 -2.32
C PHE A 74 8.98 7.71 -2.70
N ASP A 75 8.63 7.71 -3.98
CA ASP A 75 7.23 7.78 -4.42
C ASP A 75 6.42 6.63 -3.82
N ALA A 76 6.95 5.40 -3.85
CA ALA A 76 6.31 4.25 -3.22
C ALA A 76 6.26 4.30 -1.68
N GLN A 77 7.19 5.01 -1.02
CA GLN A 77 7.10 5.26 0.44
C GLN A 77 6.09 6.35 0.78
N CYS A 78 5.89 7.30 -0.14
CA CYS A 78 4.85 8.32 -0.06
C CYS A 78 3.46 7.74 -0.42
N GLN A 79 3.40 6.64 -1.16
CA GLN A 79 2.16 5.93 -1.47
C GLN A 79 1.55 5.34 -0.19
N THR A 80 0.30 5.68 0.05
CA THR A 80 -0.42 5.46 1.33
C THR A 80 -0.79 4.00 1.60
N LYS A 81 -0.52 3.07 0.68
CA LYS A 81 -0.99 1.68 0.78
C LYS A 81 0.18 0.70 0.72
N PRO A 82 0.32 -0.18 1.72
CA PRO A 82 1.38 -1.20 1.77
C PRO A 82 1.48 -2.09 0.52
N PHE A 83 0.34 -2.35 -0.13
CA PHE A 83 0.28 -3.12 -1.37
C PHE A 83 1.09 -2.48 -2.50
N ASP A 84 0.94 -1.16 -2.70
CA ASP A 84 1.60 -0.46 -3.81
C ASP A 84 3.12 -0.40 -3.58
N ARG A 85 3.55 -0.25 -2.32
CA ARG A 85 4.96 -0.36 -1.93
C ARG A 85 5.57 -1.72 -2.26
N VAL A 86 4.85 -2.81 -1.96
CA VAL A 86 5.32 -4.16 -2.32
C VAL A 86 5.41 -4.34 -3.82
N LEU A 87 4.41 -3.86 -4.56
CA LEU A 87 4.39 -3.94 -6.02
C LEU A 87 5.58 -3.19 -6.64
N THR A 88 5.89 -1.99 -6.16
CA THR A 88 7.05 -1.22 -6.65
C THR A 88 8.37 -1.91 -6.35
N ARG A 89 8.58 -2.41 -5.12
CA ARG A 89 9.81 -3.15 -4.78
C ARG A 89 10.00 -4.39 -5.65
N LEU A 90 8.91 -5.11 -5.97
CA LEU A 90 8.98 -6.27 -6.88
C LEU A 90 9.29 -5.90 -8.33
N ARG A 91 8.79 -4.75 -8.81
CA ARG A 91 9.07 -4.28 -10.17
C ARG A 91 10.54 -3.88 -10.38
N LEU A 92 11.18 -3.39 -9.33
CA LEU A 92 12.59 -2.98 -9.33
C LEU A 92 13.56 -4.13 -8.99
N ALA A 93 13.05 -5.29 -8.61
CA ALA A 93 13.88 -6.40 -8.18
C ALA A 93 14.46 -7.17 -9.37
N ASP A 94 15.76 -7.48 -9.30
CA ASP A 94 16.39 -8.44 -10.19
C ASP A 94 16.23 -9.86 -9.62
N PRO A 95 15.48 -10.77 -10.29
CA PRO A 95 15.30 -12.13 -9.82
C PRO A 95 16.59 -12.97 -9.84
N LYS A 96 17.64 -12.52 -10.54
CA LYS A 96 18.95 -13.19 -10.60
C LYS A 96 19.85 -12.81 -9.42
N HIS A 97 19.52 -11.75 -8.68
CA HIS A 97 20.35 -11.26 -7.57
C HIS A 97 20.29 -12.20 -6.35
N SER A 98 21.43 -12.40 -5.67
CA SER A 98 21.53 -13.35 -4.54
C SER A 98 20.63 -13.01 -3.36
N SER A 99 20.31 -11.73 -3.17
CA SER A 99 19.44 -11.26 -2.10
C SER A 99 17.94 -11.33 -2.42
N PHE A 100 17.56 -11.85 -3.58
CA PHE A 100 16.16 -11.85 -4.02
C PHE A 100 15.24 -12.65 -3.09
N GLU A 101 15.70 -13.78 -2.55
CA GLU A 101 14.91 -14.58 -1.57
C GLU A 101 14.64 -13.84 -0.26
N LEU A 102 15.62 -13.09 0.22
CA LEU A 102 15.46 -12.26 1.41
C LEU A 102 14.43 -11.17 1.16
N LEU A 103 14.49 -10.52 -0.01
CA LEU A 103 13.49 -9.54 -0.43
C LEU A 103 12.09 -10.15 -0.47
N LEU A 104 11.90 -11.33 -1.08
CA LEU A 104 10.59 -11.98 -1.14
C LEU A 104 10.02 -12.29 0.26
N THR A 105 10.89 -12.72 1.18
CA THR A 105 10.50 -12.98 2.58
C THR A 105 10.06 -11.70 3.29
N GLU A 106 10.81 -10.61 3.16
CA GLU A 106 10.46 -9.29 3.73
C GLU A 106 9.11 -8.79 3.18
N LEU A 107 8.91 -8.92 1.87
CA LEU A 107 7.69 -8.45 1.20
C LEU A 107 6.47 -9.28 1.58
N TYR A 108 6.62 -10.59 1.69
CA TYR A 108 5.58 -11.48 2.18
C TYR A 108 5.16 -11.07 3.60
N GLN A 109 6.11 -10.89 4.50
CA GLN A 109 5.84 -10.42 5.87
C GLN A 109 5.16 -9.04 5.87
N SER A 110 5.59 -8.13 4.99
CA SER A 110 4.95 -6.81 4.87
C SER A 110 3.51 -6.91 4.39
N LEU A 111 3.11 -7.93 3.63
CA LEU A 111 1.71 -8.13 3.22
C LEU A 111 0.90 -8.81 4.32
N THR A 112 1.45 -9.82 4.99
CA THR A 112 0.75 -10.51 6.09
C THR A 112 0.51 -9.60 7.30
N ASN A 113 1.39 -8.63 7.54
CA ASN A 113 1.22 -7.68 8.65
C ASN A 113 0.14 -6.62 8.38
N VAL A 114 -0.33 -6.51 7.14
CA VAL A 114 -1.32 -5.49 6.71
C VAL A 114 -2.72 -6.07 6.72
N THR A 115 -2.85 -7.36 6.47
CA THR A 115 -4.10 -8.08 6.67
C THR A 115 -4.37 -8.18 8.17
N THR A 116 -5.59 -7.88 8.61
CA THR A 116 -6.04 -8.18 9.98
C THR A 116 -6.02 -9.69 10.26
N ASP A 117 -6.06 -10.48 9.18
CA ASP A 117 -5.86 -11.91 9.19
C ASP A 117 -4.37 -12.25 9.25
N VAL A 118 -4.05 -13.31 10.02
CA VAL A 118 -2.68 -13.79 10.26
C VAL A 118 -1.98 -14.28 8.98
N VAL A 119 -2.72 -14.46 7.88
CA VAL A 119 -2.23 -15.12 6.66
C VAL A 119 -2.64 -14.35 5.42
N LEU A 120 -1.71 -14.24 4.46
CA LEU A 120 -1.98 -13.71 3.13
C LEU A 120 -3.04 -14.58 2.43
N ASN A 121 -4.12 -13.97 1.95
CA ASN A 121 -5.17 -14.69 1.23
C ASN A 121 -4.96 -14.67 -0.29
N GLY A 122 -5.63 -15.61 -0.97
CA GLY A 122 -5.56 -15.77 -2.41
C GLY A 122 -6.00 -14.54 -3.19
N ASP A 123 -6.99 -13.77 -2.71
CA ASP A 123 -7.44 -12.53 -3.36
C ASP A 123 -6.34 -11.48 -3.47
N LEU A 124 -5.65 -11.19 -2.36
CA LEU A 124 -4.58 -10.20 -2.34
C LEU A 124 -3.39 -10.67 -3.19
N TYR A 125 -3.08 -11.97 -3.11
CA TYR A 125 -2.06 -12.59 -3.94
C TYR A 125 -2.40 -12.52 -5.44
N ASN A 126 -3.61 -12.92 -5.83
CA ASN A 126 -4.11 -12.90 -7.21
C ASN A 126 -4.05 -11.47 -7.79
N LYS A 127 -4.43 -10.48 -6.98
CA LYS A 127 -4.32 -9.07 -7.35
C LYS A 127 -2.87 -8.67 -7.58
N LEU A 128 -1.93 -9.11 -6.73
CA LEU A 128 -0.50 -8.81 -6.87
C LEU A 128 0.07 -9.43 -8.15
N ILE A 129 -0.12 -10.74 -8.37
CA ILE A 129 0.38 -11.43 -9.55
C ILE A 129 -0.24 -10.87 -10.84
N GLY A 130 -1.51 -10.48 -10.81
CA GLY A 130 -2.17 -9.83 -11.95
C GLY A 130 -1.53 -8.48 -12.29
N ASN A 131 -1.21 -7.66 -11.27
CA ASN A 131 -0.56 -6.37 -11.47
C ASN A 131 0.89 -6.48 -11.96
N LEU A 132 1.60 -7.53 -11.58
CA LEU A 132 2.93 -7.82 -12.10
C LEU A 132 2.87 -8.35 -13.53
N ALA A 133 1.94 -9.27 -13.81
CA ALA A 133 1.77 -9.87 -15.13
C ALA A 133 1.24 -8.87 -16.18
N ASN A 134 0.66 -7.75 -15.77
CA ASN A 134 0.25 -6.68 -16.69
C ASN A 134 1.39 -6.07 -17.51
N THR A 135 2.65 -6.29 -17.13
CA THR A 135 3.80 -5.89 -17.95
C THR A 135 4.08 -6.84 -19.11
N ILE A 136 3.39 -7.98 -19.20
CA ILE A 136 3.55 -8.96 -20.28
C ILE A 136 2.61 -8.56 -21.43
N THR A 137 3.18 -8.18 -22.57
CA THR A 137 2.44 -7.64 -23.72
C THR A 137 1.55 -8.68 -24.40
N ILE A 138 2.00 -9.93 -24.51
CA ILE A 138 1.23 -10.99 -25.15
C ILE A 138 0.15 -11.50 -24.19
N ASN A 139 -1.10 -11.15 -24.48
CA ASN A 139 -2.24 -11.46 -23.62
C ASN A 139 -2.45 -12.97 -23.42
N GLU A 140 -2.28 -13.79 -24.47
CA GLU A 140 -2.45 -15.24 -24.38
C GLU A 140 -1.46 -15.88 -23.38
N HIS A 141 -0.20 -15.45 -23.44
CA HIS A 141 0.84 -15.88 -22.52
C HIS A 141 0.55 -15.44 -21.09
N ARG A 142 0.12 -14.18 -20.92
CA ARG A 142 -0.30 -13.64 -19.62
C ARG A 142 -1.43 -14.46 -19.02
N LEU A 143 -2.48 -14.75 -19.79
CA LEU A 143 -3.63 -15.52 -19.31
C LEU A 143 -3.25 -16.96 -18.98
N SER A 144 -2.44 -17.61 -19.82
CA SER A 144 -1.94 -18.96 -19.56
C SER A 144 -1.10 -19.02 -18.29
N LEU A 145 -0.19 -18.06 -18.09
CA LEU A 145 0.64 -17.97 -16.88
C LEU A 145 -0.22 -17.75 -15.63
N LEU A 146 -1.16 -16.80 -15.68
CA LEU A 146 -2.05 -16.53 -14.55
C LEU A 146 -2.94 -17.72 -14.23
N ALA A 147 -3.46 -18.44 -15.23
CA ALA A 147 -4.30 -19.62 -15.01
C ALA A 147 -3.58 -20.73 -14.21
N ASN A 148 -2.25 -20.84 -14.34
CA ASN A 148 -1.46 -21.83 -13.62
C ASN A 148 -1.07 -21.41 -12.18
N ILE A 149 -1.17 -20.12 -11.86
CA ILE A 149 -0.70 -19.55 -10.59
C ILE A 149 -1.89 -19.06 -9.73
N HIS A 150 -3.07 -18.86 -10.33
CA HIS A 150 -4.24 -18.34 -9.64
C HIS A 150 -4.69 -19.24 -8.49
N LEU A 151 -5.04 -18.63 -7.36
CA LEU A 151 -5.57 -19.30 -6.18
C LEU A 151 -7.04 -18.96 -5.97
N ARG A 152 -7.76 -19.67 -5.09
CA ARG A 152 -9.12 -19.25 -4.72
C ARG A 152 -9.05 -18.04 -3.77
N PRO A 153 -10.02 -17.11 -3.83
CA PRO A 153 -10.06 -15.86 -3.05
C PRO A 153 -9.65 -15.93 -1.57
N ASN A 154 -10.07 -16.97 -0.86
CA ASN A 154 -9.87 -17.12 0.58
C ASN A 154 -8.83 -18.19 0.94
N ASP A 155 -8.17 -18.80 -0.05
CA ASP A 155 -7.17 -19.81 0.24
C ASP A 155 -5.93 -19.15 0.87
N PRO A 156 -5.38 -19.71 1.97
CA PRO A 156 -4.16 -19.19 2.57
C PRO A 156 -2.98 -19.41 1.62
N VAL A 157 -2.18 -18.37 1.44
CA VAL A 157 -1.01 -18.39 0.56
C VAL A 157 0.24 -18.53 1.41
N SER A 158 0.95 -19.66 1.28
CA SER A 158 2.23 -19.84 1.95
C SER A 158 3.34 -19.01 1.30
N LEU A 159 4.42 -18.75 2.04
CA LEU A 159 5.63 -18.09 1.51
C LEU A 159 6.16 -18.80 0.26
N ASN A 160 6.14 -20.13 0.23
CA ASN A 160 6.61 -20.88 -0.94
C ASN A 160 5.74 -20.58 -2.17
N VAL A 161 4.42 -20.64 -2.06
CA VAL A 161 3.51 -20.36 -3.18
C VAL A 161 3.66 -18.90 -3.65
N PHE A 162 3.79 -17.98 -2.68
CA PHE A 162 4.09 -16.58 -2.96
C PHE A 162 5.39 -16.44 -3.78
N SER A 163 6.51 -16.93 -3.25
CA SER A 163 7.83 -16.80 -3.87
C SER A 163 7.90 -17.43 -5.27
N HIS A 164 7.34 -18.62 -5.45
CA HIS A 164 7.35 -19.30 -6.75
C HIS A 164 6.51 -18.56 -7.79
N GLY A 165 5.32 -18.07 -7.44
CA GLY A 165 4.48 -17.33 -8.38
C GLY A 165 5.10 -16.01 -8.81
N ILE A 166 5.69 -15.27 -7.87
CA ILE A 166 6.40 -14.01 -8.18
C ILE A 166 7.63 -14.29 -9.06
N ARG A 167 8.44 -15.31 -8.73
CA ARG A 167 9.57 -15.75 -9.56
C ARG A 167 9.13 -16.11 -10.97
N ALA A 168 8.07 -16.90 -11.11
CA ALA A 168 7.58 -17.34 -12.42
C ALA A 168 7.26 -16.14 -13.31
N ILE A 169 6.59 -15.11 -12.78
CA ILE A 169 6.24 -13.90 -13.53
C ILE A 169 7.47 -13.08 -13.90
N LEU A 170 8.38 -12.85 -12.96
CA LEU A 170 9.57 -12.03 -13.21
C LEU A 170 10.57 -12.72 -14.16
N LEU A 171 10.75 -14.04 -14.03
CA LEU A 171 11.60 -14.81 -14.94
C LEU A 171 11.00 -14.88 -16.34
N TYR A 172 9.67 -15.08 -16.46
CA TYR A 172 8.99 -15.05 -17.74
C TYR A 172 9.17 -13.70 -18.43
N LYS A 173 9.02 -12.61 -17.67
CA LYS A 173 9.29 -11.25 -18.14
C LYS A 173 10.73 -11.12 -18.64
N GLY A 174 11.72 -11.51 -17.82
CA GLY A 174 13.13 -11.42 -18.19
C GLY A 174 13.46 -12.19 -19.48
N TRP A 175 13.00 -13.43 -19.59
CA TRP A 175 13.21 -14.26 -20.78
C TRP A 175 12.61 -13.62 -22.04
N TYR A 176 11.42 -13.03 -21.93
CA TYR A 176 10.74 -12.42 -23.07
C TYR A 176 11.41 -11.11 -23.55
N PHE A 177 11.91 -10.29 -22.62
CA PHE A 177 12.54 -9.00 -22.96
C PHE A 177 14.03 -9.11 -23.31
N GLU A 178 14.76 -10.08 -22.77
CA GLU A 178 16.18 -10.30 -23.09
C GLU A 178 16.38 -11.18 -24.35
N GLY A 179 15.35 -11.92 -24.78
CA GLY A 179 15.40 -12.85 -25.90
C GLY A 179 14.98 -12.29 -27.26
N GLN A 180 14.62 -11.01 -27.35
CA GLN A 180 14.33 -10.27 -28.59
C GLN A 180 15.38 -9.20 -28.84
#